data_AF-A0A345XZ06-F1
#
_entry.id   AF-A0A345XZ06-F1
#
_cell.length_a   1.000
_cell.length_b   1.000
_cell.length_c   1.000
_cell.angle_alpha   90.00
_cell.angle_beta   90.00
_cell.angle_gamma   90.00
#
_symmetry.space_group_name_H-M   'P 1'
#
loop_
_entity.id
_entity.type
_entity.pdbx_description
1 polymer ?
#
loop_
_entity_poly.entity_id
_entity_poly.type
_entity_poly.pdbx_seq_one_letter_code
_entity_poly.pdbx_strand_id
1 'polypeptide(L)'
;MAPCPRGGWERKADFSSQKVMSKKYHAHARDFLKSPGNLNGPNMKQFEQAMRDHMTKEGTKIYRFDYRNQGQAIGFIDPSSQKMVMLHADGRFWSAWKLRDRQFTRIIDEGFLF
;
A
#
# COMPACT_ATOMS: atom_id res chain seq x y z
N MET A 1 -3.66 -8.89 -25.81
CA MET A 1 -4.18 -8.41 -24.50
C MET A 1 -3.23 -7.36 -23.97
N ALA A 2 -3.66 -6.10 -23.87
CA ALA A 2 -2.82 -5.07 -23.27
C ALA A 2 -2.55 -5.44 -21.80
N PRO A 3 -1.31 -5.29 -21.29
CA PRO A 3 -1.05 -5.53 -19.88
C PRO A 3 -1.94 -4.59 -19.08
N CYS A 4 -2.76 -5.15 -18.17
CA CYS A 4 -3.54 -4.35 -17.23
C CYS A 4 -2.59 -3.31 -16.60
N PRO A 5 -2.93 -2.01 -16.55
CA PRO A 5 -2.06 -0.99 -15.96
C PRO A 5 -1.63 -1.32 -14.52
N ARG A 6 -2.37 -2.19 -13.84
CA ARG A 6 -2.04 -2.81 -12.54
C ARG A 6 -0.72 -3.61 -12.53
N GLY A 7 -0.50 -4.48 -13.51
CA GLY A 7 0.73 -5.29 -13.59
C GLY A 7 1.99 -4.48 -13.91
N GLY A 8 1.82 -3.29 -14.51
CA GLY A 8 2.93 -2.35 -14.71
C GLY A 8 3.46 -1.78 -13.39
N TRP A 9 2.56 -1.43 -12.47
CA TRP A 9 2.94 -0.88 -11.17
C TRP A 9 3.42 -1.93 -10.18
N GLU A 10 2.91 -3.16 -10.24
CA GLU A 10 3.45 -4.28 -9.47
C GLU A 10 4.96 -4.45 -9.71
N ARG A 11 5.39 -4.43 -10.98
CA ARG A 11 6.81 -4.51 -11.36
C ARG A 11 7.61 -3.29 -10.93
N LYS A 12 6.97 -2.14 -10.79
CA LYS A 12 7.60 -0.89 -10.34
C LYS A 12 7.69 -0.80 -8.82
N ALA A 13 6.94 -1.62 -8.09
CA ALA A 13 6.86 -1.56 -6.64
C ALA A 13 8.16 -2.03 -6.00
N ASP A 14 8.88 -1.08 -5.41
CA ASP A 14 10.17 -1.29 -4.76
C ASP A 14 10.02 -1.30 -3.24
N PHE A 15 10.17 -2.49 -2.65
CA PHE A 15 10.13 -2.73 -1.21
C PHE A 15 11.54 -2.98 -0.62
N SER A 16 12.61 -2.68 -1.35
CA SER A 16 14.00 -2.99 -0.96
C SER A 16 14.47 -2.27 0.31
N SER A 17 13.83 -1.16 0.69
CA SER A 17 14.22 -0.40 1.88
C SER A 17 13.87 -1.13 3.17
N GLN A 18 14.82 -1.88 3.73
CA GLN A 18 14.65 -2.59 5.00
C GLN A 18 14.24 -1.67 6.14
N LYS A 19 14.76 -0.43 6.18
CA LYS A 19 14.42 0.56 7.21
C LYS A 19 12.94 0.94 7.15
N VAL A 20 12.42 1.24 5.96
CA VAL A 20 11.00 1.58 5.77
C VAL A 20 10.13 0.36 6.04
N MET A 21 10.47 -0.78 5.47
CA MET A 21 9.75 -2.03 5.65
C MET A 21 9.63 -2.44 7.12
N SER A 22 10.71 -2.39 7.88
CA SER A 22 10.70 -2.72 9.32
C SER A 22 9.82 -1.76 10.11
N LYS A 23 9.93 -0.45 9.85
CA LYS A 23 9.09 0.56 10.50
C LYS A 23 7.61 0.32 10.21
N LYS A 24 7.26 0.00 8.96
CA LYS A 24 5.87 -0.22 8.53
C LYS A 24 5.32 -1.57 8.96
N TYR A 25 6.16 -2.59 9.06
CA TYR A 25 5.79 -3.87 9.65
C TYR A 25 5.33 -3.68 11.10
N HIS A 26 6.12 -2.99 11.94
CA HIS A 26 5.73 -2.75 13.34
C HIS A 26 4.43 -1.94 13.46
N ALA A 27 4.18 -1.01 12.55
CA ALA A 27 3.00 -0.15 12.60
C ALA A 27 1.73 -0.80 12.01
N HIS A 28 1.87 -1.62 10.95
CA HIS A 28 0.74 -1.98 10.08
C HIS A 28 0.68 -3.45 9.68
N ALA A 29 1.61 -4.31 10.13
CA ALA A 29 1.54 -5.73 9.79
C ALA A 29 0.23 -6.39 10.23
N ARG A 30 -0.40 -5.91 11.32
CA ARG A 30 -1.71 -6.38 11.79
C ARG A 30 -2.88 -6.09 10.84
N ASP A 31 -2.74 -5.10 9.96
CA ASP A 31 -3.78 -4.79 8.97
C ASP A 31 -3.75 -5.79 7.79
N PHE A 32 -2.58 -6.36 7.52
CA PHE A 32 -2.34 -7.25 6.36
C PHE A 32 -2.24 -8.72 6.75
N LEU A 33 -1.66 -9.02 7.91
CA LEU A 33 -1.42 -10.37 8.39
C LEU A 33 -2.35 -10.67 9.59
N LYS A 34 -2.94 -11.86 9.60
CA LYS A 34 -3.79 -12.32 10.71
C LYS A 34 -3.01 -12.50 12.02
N SER A 35 -1.76 -12.97 11.93
CA SER A 35 -0.86 -13.15 13.07
C SER A 35 0.55 -12.78 12.65
N PRO A 36 0.93 -11.49 12.73
CA PRO A 36 2.22 -11.05 12.21
C PRO A 36 3.41 -11.62 13.01
N GLY A 37 3.27 -11.82 14.32
CA GLY A 37 4.37 -12.24 15.18
C GLY A 37 5.47 -11.18 15.31
N ASN A 38 6.68 -11.61 15.71
CA ASN A 38 7.85 -10.75 15.79
C ASN A 38 8.46 -10.47 14.42
N LEU A 39 9.12 -9.32 14.27
CA LEU A 39 9.84 -9.01 13.04
C LEU A 39 11.01 -9.99 12.85
N ASN A 40 10.97 -10.73 11.75
CA ASN A 40 12.03 -11.62 11.28
C ASN A 40 11.97 -11.75 9.75
N GLY A 41 12.96 -12.40 9.15
CA GLY A 41 13.03 -12.58 7.69
C GLY A 41 11.76 -13.20 7.07
N PRO A 42 11.26 -14.34 7.58
CA PRO A 42 10.01 -14.94 7.10
C PRO A 42 8.79 -14.02 7.19
N ASN A 43 8.58 -13.38 8.33
CA ASN A 43 7.41 -12.51 8.54
C ASN A 43 7.49 -11.23 7.72
N MET A 44 8.70 -10.71 7.48
CA MET A 44 8.90 -9.58 6.57
C MET A 44 8.51 -9.96 5.13
N LYS A 45 8.95 -11.13 4.66
CA LYS A 45 8.58 -11.63 3.33
C LYS A 45 7.07 -11.84 3.20
N GLN A 46 6.41 -12.37 4.23
CA GLN A 46 4.95 -12.50 4.23
C GLN A 46 4.25 -11.15 4.17
N PHE A 47 4.75 -10.15 4.89
CA PHE A 47 4.19 -8.79 4.85
C PHE A 47 4.36 -8.15 3.45
N GLU A 48 5.54 -8.28 2.85
CA GLU A 48 5.76 -7.82 1.47
C GLU A 48 4.83 -8.52 0.48
N GLN A 49 4.74 -9.86 0.56
CA GLN A 49 3.87 -10.64 -0.33
C GLN A 49 2.40 -10.23 -0.16
N ALA A 50 1.90 -10.08 1.07
CA ALA A 50 0.53 -9.64 1.32
C ALA A 50 0.24 -8.25 0.74
N MET A 51 1.21 -7.34 0.74
CA MET A 51 1.08 -6.04 0.08
C MET A 51 1.08 -6.17 -1.44
N ARG A 52 1.94 -7.00 -2.03
CA ARG A 52 1.97 -7.26 -3.48
C ARG A 52 0.67 -7.92 -3.96
N ASP A 53 0.18 -8.93 -3.25
CA ASP A 53 -1.09 -9.59 -3.54
C ASP A 53 -2.26 -8.60 -3.46
N HIS A 54 -2.24 -7.72 -2.46
CA HIS A 54 -3.24 -6.65 -2.36
C HIS A 54 -3.21 -5.73 -3.58
N MET A 55 -2.02 -5.34 -4.06
CA MET A 55 -1.88 -4.46 -5.23
C MET A 55 -2.43 -5.08 -6.52
N THR A 56 -2.36 -6.41 -6.67
CA THR A 56 -2.78 -7.13 -7.89
C THR A 56 -4.20 -7.68 -7.81
N LYS A 57 -4.81 -7.73 -6.62
CA LYS A 57 -6.19 -8.19 -6.42
C LYS A 57 -7.19 -7.42 -7.27
N GLU A 58 -8.19 -8.12 -7.81
CA GLU A 58 -9.14 -7.55 -8.77
C GLU A 58 -9.93 -6.35 -8.23
N GLY A 59 -10.25 -6.34 -6.94
CA GLY A 59 -10.97 -5.24 -6.28
C GLY A 59 -10.12 -3.99 -5.99
N THR A 60 -8.79 -4.10 -6.13
CA THR A 60 -7.87 -3.01 -5.83
C THR A 60 -7.78 -2.05 -7.02
N LYS A 61 -7.99 -0.77 -6.73
CA LYS A 61 -7.93 0.34 -7.68
C LYS A 61 -6.77 1.27 -7.34
N ILE A 62 -6.28 1.98 -8.35
CA ILE A 62 -5.19 2.94 -8.21
C ILE A 62 -5.79 4.33 -8.03
N TYR A 63 -5.38 5.02 -6.98
CA TYR A 63 -5.71 6.40 -6.67
C TYR A 63 -4.44 7.23 -6.60
N ARG A 64 -4.54 8.49 -7.03
CA ARG A 64 -3.46 9.48 -6.91
C ARG A 64 -3.94 10.59 -6.01
N PHE A 65 -3.19 10.88 -4.96
CA PHE A 65 -3.55 11.89 -3.98
C PHE A 65 -2.28 12.46 -3.35
N ASP A 66 -2.36 13.66 -2.79
CA ASP A 66 -1.28 14.20 -1.98
C ASP A 66 -1.36 13.66 -0.55
N TYR A 67 -0.22 13.20 -0.03
CA TYR A 67 -0.12 12.69 1.33
C TYR A 67 0.52 13.73 2.25
N ARG A 68 -0.30 14.39 3.08
CA ARG A 68 0.15 15.34 4.12
C ARG A 68 1.08 16.44 3.61
N ASN A 69 0.87 16.94 2.39
CA ASN A 69 1.75 17.90 1.70
C ASN A 69 3.18 17.40 1.49
N GLN A 70 3.40 16.08 1.50
CA GLN A 70 4.71 15.47 1.21
C GLN A 70 4.86 15.08 -0.26
N GLY A 71 3.85 15.37 -1.08
CA GLY A 71 3.82 15.09 -2.50
C GLY A 71 2.87 13.96 -2.88
N GLN A 72 2.82 13.70 -4.19
CA GLN A 72 1.88 12.75 -4.77
C GLN A 72 2.22 11.31 -4.41
N ALA A 73 1.24 10.65 -3.81
CA ALA A 73 1.21 9.23 -3.54
C ALA A 73 0.44 8.47 -4.63
N ILE A 74 0.86 7.23 -4.87
CA ILE A 74 0.14 6.25 -5.68
C ILE A 74 -0.42 5.19 -4.73
N GLY A 75 -1.72 5.27 -4.45
CA GLY A 75 -2.41 4.35 -3.54
C GLY A 75 -3.12 3.22 -4.27
N PHE A 76 -2.83 1.99 -3.87
CA PHE A 76 -3.53 0.77 -4.28
C PHE A 76 -4.55 0.46 -3.20
N ILE A 77 -5.81 0.83 -3.43
CA ILE A 77 -6.88 0.76 -2.43
C ILE A 77 -7.95 -0.21 -2.90
N ASP A 78 -8.30 -1.18 -2.06
CA ASP A 78 -9.49 -2.03 -2.24
C ASP A 78 -10.67 -1.34 -1.52
N PRO A 79 -11.65 -0.78 -2.25
CA PRO A 79 -12.77 -0.05 -1.63
C PRO A 79 -13.60 -0.91 -0.67
N SER A 80 -13.62 -2.23 -0.86
CA SER A 80 -14.42 -3.15 -0.03
C SER A 80 -13.78 -3.41 1.34
N SER A 81 -12.45 -3.51 1.40
CA SER A 81 -11.71 -3.77 2.63
C SER A 81 -11.03 -2.54 3.22
N GLN A 82 -10.97 -1.45 2.44
CA GLN A 82 -10.29 -0.18 2.73
C GLN A 82 -8.79 -0.33 3.01
N LYS A 83 -8.21 -1.48 2.70
CA LYS A 83 -6.77 -1.68 2.79
C LYS A 83 -6.09 -0.90 1.68
N MET A 84 -4.99 -0.24 2.03
CA MET A 84 -4.20 0.56 1.11
C MET A 84 -2.74 0.15 1.19
N VAL A 85 -2.11 0.01 0.03
CA VAL A 85 -0.66 0.06 -0.15
C VAL A 85 -0.32 1.35 -0.89
N MET A 86 0.65 2.10 -0.40
CA MET A 86 1.00 3.43 -0.92
C MET A 86 2.46 3.45 -1.37
N LEU A 87 2.67 3.87 -2.60
CA LEU A 87 3.98 4.09 -3.19
C LEU A 87 4.22 5.57 -3.45
N HIS A 88 5.48 5.96 -3.49
CA HIS A 88 5.91 7.18 -4.16
C HIS A 88 5.66 7.08 -5.67
N ALA A 89 5.63 8.22 -6.37
CA ALA A 89 5.47 8.25 -7.83
C ALA A 89 6.57 7.47 -8.59
N ASP A 90 7.75 7.33 -7.99
CA ASP A 90 8.88 6.54 -8.51
C ASP A 90 8.73 5.03 -8.28
N GLY A 91 7.71 4.58 -7.54
CA GLY A 91 7.45 3.17 -7.25
C GLY A 91 8.01 2.68 -5.91
N ARG A 92 8.78 3.48 -5.18
CA ARG A 92 9.27 3.11 -3.85
C ARG A 92 8.13 3.00 -2.85
N PHE A 93 8.19 1.97 -2.02
CA PHE A 93 7.23 1.76 -0.96
C PHE A 93 7.28 2.89 0.06
N TRP A 94 6.11 3.48 0.35
CA TRP A 94 5.97 4.55 1.32
C TRP A 94 5.32 4.03 2.61
N SER A 95 4.14 3.43 2.51
CA SER A 95 3.37 2.96 3.66
C SER A 95 2.21 2.05 3.24
N ALA A 96 1.60 1.34 4.17
CA ALA A 96 0.39 0.57 3.94
C ALA A 96 -0.42 0.47 5.23
N TRP A 97 -1.74 0.59 5.19
CA TRP A 97 -2.62 0.40 6.35
C TRP A 97 -4.09 0.27 5.91
N LYS A 98 -4.99 -0.05 6.86
CA LYS A 98 -6.44 0.03 6.62
C LYS A 98 -6.95 1.46 6.84
N LEU A 99 -7.43 2.10 5.78
CA LEU A 99 -8.04 3.43 5.85
C LEU A 99 -9.32 3.40 6.68
N ARG A 100 -9.64 4.52 7.32
CA ARG A 100 -10.99 4.79 7.85
C ARG A 100 -11.87 5.37 6.73
N ASP A 101 -13.19 5.21 6.84
CA ASP A 101 -14.16 5.75 5.86
C ASP A 101 -13.87 7.21 5.48
N ARG A 102 -13.70 8.09 6.47
CA ARG A 102 -13.39 9.51 6.23
C ARG A 102 -12.09 9.73 5.46
N GLN A 103 -11.06 8.91 5.71
CA GLN A 103 -9.80 9.03 4.97
C GLN A 103 -9.98 8.63 3.51
N PHE A 104 -10.75 7.57 3.26
CA PHE A 104 -11.02 7.11 1.91
C PHE A 104 -11.88 8.11 1.13
N THR A 105 -12.93 8.67 1.75
CA THR A 105 -13.75 9.73 1.15
C THR A 105 -12.90 10.93 0.75
N ARG A 106 -12.00 11.41 1.62
CA ARG A 106 -11.12 12.54 1.27
C ARG A 106 -10.16 12.24 0.12
N ILE A 107 -9.68 11.01 0.01
CA ILE A 107 -8.87 10.60 -1.15
C ILE A 107 -9.69 10.69 -2.45
N ILE A 108 -10.95 10.23 -2.41
CA ILE A 108 -11.81 10.21 -3.61
C ILE A 108 -12.28 11.61 -3.98
N ASP A 109 -12.75 12.39 -3.00
CA ASP A 109 -13.44 13.65 -3.24
C ASP A 109 -12.47 14.83 -3.33
N GLU A 110 -11.44 14.85 -2.49
CA GLU A 110 -10.49 15.96 -2.39
C GLU A 110 -9.16 15.65 -3.09
N GLY A 111 -8.79 14.37 -3.24
CA GLY A 111 -7.46 13.99 -3.71
C GLY A 111 -6.37 14.19 -2.65
N PHE A 112 -6.73 14.17 -1.36
CA PHE A 112 -5.81 14.41 -0.24
C PHE A 112 -5.97 13.38 0.89
N LEU A 113 -4.87 13.08 1.56
CA LEU A 113 -4.83 12.24 2.77
C LEU A 113 -4.02 12.91 3.89
N PHE A 114 -4.69 13.22 5.01
CA PHE A 114 -4.08 13.78 6.23
C PHE A 114 -3.82 12.72 7.30
#